data_AF-A0AB74H1Y4-F1
#
_entry.id   AF-A0AB74H1Y4-F1
#
_cell.length_a   1.000
_cell.length_b   1.000
_cell.length_c   1.000
_cell.angle_alpha   90.00
_cell.angle_beta   90.00
_cell.angle_gamma   90.00
#
_symmetry.space_group_name_H-M   'P 1'
#
loop_
_entity.id
_entity.type
_entity.pdbx_description
1 polymer ?
#
loop_
_entity_poly.entity_id
_entity_poly.type
_entity_poly.pdbx_seq_one_letter_code
_entity_poly.pdbx_strand_id
1 'polypeptide(L)'
;MTNEIIVSKTLVWKAGNKNKGIKGEMICKQSPKSDSGNRRVLVPKEILNGLKDFHQEMNNYFEDHRLPTTKLIFPTIYGNYMCDRNERLTLKKRLSSLNLPDYGFHIFRHTHASMMLNAGANWKELQVRMGHKSISTTMDTYAELAPTKKQEAVEIFLNKISELTH
;
A
#
# COMPACT_ATOMS: atom_id res chain seq x y z
N MET A 1 14.52 17.10 -3.71
CA MET A 1 13.12 16.74 -3.40
C MET A 1 13.11 15.25 -3.05
N THR A 2 12.57 14.87 -1.91
CA THR A 2 12.43 13.46 -1.51
C THR A 2 11.25 12.83 -2.27
N ASN A 3 11.46 11.65 -2.87
CA ASN A 3 10.40 10.92 -3.57
C ASN A 3 9.57 10.11 -2.55
N GLU A 4 8.62 10.77 -1.90
CA GLU A 4 7.84 10.15 -0.82
C GLU A 4 6.32 10.34 -0.98
N ILE A 5 5.57 9.32 -0.57
CA ILE A 5 4.12 9.36 -0.43
C ILE A 5 3.79 9.45 1.06
N ILE A 6 3.04 10.49 1.43
CA ILE A 6 2.56 10.69 2.80
C ILE A 6 1.17 10.07 2.94
N VAL A 7 1.05 9.09 3.83
CA VAL A 7 -0.23 8.48 4.20
C VAL A 7 -0.65 9.08 5.54
N SER A 8 -1.72 9.87 5.54
CA SER A 8 -2.22 10.56 6.74
C SER A 8 -3.74 10.58 6.86
N LYS A 9 -4.45 10.01 5.88
CA LYS A 9 -5.92 10.02 5.82
C LYS A 9 -6.45 8.61 5.67
N THR A 10 -7.72 8.40 6.00
CA THR A 10 -8.36 7.09 5.81
C THR A 10 -9.74 7.24 5.19
N LEU A 11 -10.00 6.42 4.18
CA LEU A 11 -11.32 6.28 3.59
C LEU A 11 -12.18 5.33 4.43
N VAL A 12 -13.42 5.72 4.65
CA VAL A 12 -14.38 4.96 5.46
C VAL A 12 -15.76 5.02 4.83
N TRP A 13 -16.46 3.90 4.85
CA TRP A 13 -17.87 3.87 4.47
C TRP A 13 -18.71 4.49 5.58
N LYS A 14 -19.45 5.56 5.26
CA LYS A 14 -20.48 6.13 6.11
C LYS A 14 -21.80 5.48 5.72
N ALA A 15 -22.38 4.72 6.63
CA ALA A 15 -23.68 4.11 6.40
C ALA A 15 -24.75 5.20 6.19
N GLY A 16 -25.57 5.00 5.15
CA GLY A 16 -26.75 5.81 4.93
C GLY A 16 -27.83 5.53 5.95
N ASN A 17 -28.84 6.41 6.01
CA ASN A 17 -30.03 6.20 6.80
C ASN A 17 -31.23 6.03 5.86
N LYS A 18 -31.70 4.78 5.70
CA LYS A 18 -32.82 4.43 4.83
C LYS A 18 -34.11 5.16 5.20
N ASN A 19 -34.37 5.37 6.49
CA ASN A 19 -35.58 6.04 6.98
C ASN A 19 -35.58 7.55 6.68
N LYS A 20 -34.40 8.13 6.41
CA LYS A 20 -34.23 9.53 6.02
C LYS A 20 -33.89 9.71 4.54
N GLY A 21 -33.93 8.64 3.73
CA GLY A 21 -33.56 8.68 2.31
C GLY A 21 -32.05 8.93 2.05
N ILE A 22 -31.21 8.90 3.09
CA ILE A 22 -29.78 9.19 2.97
C ILE A 22 -29.07 7.93 2.48
N LYS A 23 -28.43 7.98 1.30
CA LYS A 23 -27.59 6.90 0.79
C LYS A 23 -26.24 6.88 1.53
N GLY A 24 -25.64 5.69 1.62
CA GLY A 24 -24.29 5.55 2.16
C GLY A 24 -23.26 6.08 1.17
N GLU A 25 -22.16 6.60 1.69
CA GLU A 25 -21.12 7.24 0.90
C GLU A 25 -19.72 6.93 1.47
N MET A 26 -18.71 6.99 0.61
CA MET A 26 -17.32 6.94 1.02
C MET A 26 -16.87 8.32 1.48
N ILE A 27 -16.39 8.43 2.72
CA ILE A 27 -15.85 9.66 3.28
C ILE A 27 -14.35 9.54 3.56
N CYS A 28 -13.62 10.65 3.42
CA CYS A 28 -12.22 10.75 3.81
C CYS A 28 -12.10 11.37 5.20
N LYS A 29 -11.72 10.57 6.20
CA LYS A 29 -11.32 11.08 7.51
C LYS A 29 -9.92 11.65 7.43
N GLN A 30 -9.74 12.85 7.99
CA GLN A 30 -8.47 13.58 7.98
C GLN A 30 -7.42 13.01 8.94
N SER A 31 -7.78 12.02 9.76
CA SER A 31 -6.87 11.24 10.60
C SER A 31 -6.94 9.76 10.25
N PRO A 32 -5.82 9.02 10.35
CA PRO A 32 -5.86 7.57 10.20
C PRO A 32 -6.57 6.90 11.38
N LYS A 33 -6.99 5.64 11.19
CA LYS A 33 -7.64 4.84 12.24
C LYS A 33 -6.74 4.54 13.45
N SER A 34 -5.41 4.68 13.32
CA SER A 34 -4.42 4.50 14.38
C SER A 34 -3.17 5.34 14.08
N ASP A 35 -2.33 5.62 15.09
CA ASP A 35 -1.08 6.38 14.91
C ASP A 35 -0.14 5.75 13.88
N SER A 36 -0.10 4.42 13.81
CA SER A 36 0.67 3.66 12.82
C SER A 36 0.17 3.85 11.36
N GLY A 37 -1.01 4.43 11.18
CA GLY A 37 -1.54 4.79 9.88
C GLY A 37 -0.85 6.01 9.27
N ASN A 38 -0.28 6.90 10.10
CA ASN A 38 0.55 8.00 9.65
C ASN A 38 1.93 7.48 9.27
N ARG A 39 2.27 7.55 7.98
CA ARG A 39 3.60 7.10 7.52
C ARG A 39 4.04 7.81 6.24
N ARG A 40 5.35 7.80 6.03
CA ARG A 40 5.99 8.24 4.78
C ARG A 40 6.55 7.01 4.08
N VAL A 41 6.23 6.85 2.81
CA VAL A 41 6.69 5.72 2.00
C VAL A 41 7.57 6.27 0.89
N LEU A 42 8.87 5.96 0.95
CA LEU A 42 9.80 6.27 -0.13
C LEU A 42 9.46 5.41 -1.35
N VAL A 43 9.36 6.04 -2.50
CA VAL A 43 9.03 5.41 -3.77
C VAL A 43 10.01 5.86 -4.86
N PRO A 44 10.29 5.02 -5.87
CA PRO A 44 11.02 5.46 -7.06
C PRO A 44 10.34 6.66 -7.73
N LYS A 45 11.13 7.51 -8.39
CA LYS A 45 10.61 8.73 -9.05
C LYS A 45 9.62 8.37 -10.17
N GLU A 46 9.89 7.24 -10.83
CA GLU A 46 9.10 6.66 -11.90
C GLU A 46 7.66 6.37 -11.44
N ILE A 47 7.49 5.90 -10.20
CA ILE A 47 6.17 5.68 -9.60
C ILE A 47 5.44 7.01 -9.41
N LEU A 48 6.13 8.06 -8.91
CA LEU A 48 5.51 9.37 -8.75
C LEU A 48 5.11 9.99 -10.08
N ASN A 49 5.92 9.79 -11.13
CA ASN A 49 5.58 10.24 -12.47
C ASN A 49 4.35 9.48 -12.99
N GLY A 50 4.34 8.15 -12.91
CA GLY A 50 3.18 7.37 -13.33
C GLY A 50 1.88 7.72 -12.59
N LEU A 51 1.96 8.07 -11.30
CA LEU A 51 0.80 8.56 -10.54
C LEU A 51 0.32 9.94 -11.01
N LYS A 52 1.23 10.84 -11.43
CA LYS A 52 0.88 12.14 -12.01
C LYS A 52 0.27 11.99 -13.40
N ASP A 53 0.85 11.12 -14.21
CA ASP A 53 0.37 10.84 -15.56
C ASP A 53 -1.05 10.26 -15.51
N PHE A 54 -1.28 9.29 -14.63
CA PHE A 54 -2.61 8.73 -14.40
C PHE A 54 -3.61 9.77 -13.88
N HIS A 55 -3.18 10.66 -12.99
CA HIS A 55 -4.04 11.76 -12.51
C HIS A 55 -4.44 12.71 -13.66
N GLN A 56 -3.51 13.02 -14.55
CA GLN A 56 -3.78 13.84 -15.73
C GLN A 56 -4.72 13.13 -16.70
N GLU A 57 -4.50 11.84 -16.96
CA GLU A 57 -5.36 11.01 -17.80
C GLU A 57 -6.82 11.03 -17.31
N MET A 58 -7.03 10.86 -15.99
CA MET A 58 -8.37 10.92 -15.40
C MET A 58 -9.01 12.30 -15.49
N ASN A 59 -8.25 13.39 -15.38
CA ASN A 59 -8.78 14.74 -15.54
C ASN A 59 -9.15 15.04 -17.00
N ASN A 60 -8.34 14.59 -17.96
CA ASN A 60 -8.69 14.68 -19.38
C ASN A 60 -10.00 13.93 -19.67
N TYR A 61 -10.16 12.71 -19.12
CA TYR A 61 -11.42 11.96 -19.21
C TYR A 61 -12.61 12.76 -18.65
N PHE A 62 -12.46 13.44 -17.50
CA PHE A 62 -13.53 14.26 -16.95
C PHE A 62 -13.86 15.46 -17.82
N GLU A 63 -12.86 16.16 -18.36
CA GLU A 63 -13.08 17.28 -19.28
C GLU A 63 -13.84 16.83 -20.53
N ASP A 64 -13.43 15.72 -21.15
CA ASP A 64 -14.09 15.14 -22.32
C ASP A 64 -15.56 14.78 -22.05
N HIS A 65 -15.87 14.39 -20.81
CA HIS A 65 -17.22 14.04 -20.36
C HIS A 65 -17.97 15.21 -19.71
N ARG A 66 -17.43 16.44 -19.77
CA ARG A 66 -18.01 17.67 -19.17
C ARG A 66 -18.24 17.55 -17.66
N LEU A 67 -17.37 16.81 -16.99
CA LEU A 67 -17.34 16.65 -15.54
C LEU A 67 -16.26 17.56 -14.94
N PRO A 68 -16.43 18.03 -13.70
CA PRO A 68 -15.39 18.77 -13.00
C PRO A 68 -14.14 17.90 -12.77
N THR A 69 -12.96 18.49 -12.98
CA THR A 69 -11.67 17.86 -12.63
C THR A 69 -11.60 17.51 -11.15
N THR A 70 -10.84 16.47 -10.81
CA THR A 70 -10.67 16.01 -9.43
C THR A 70 -9.27 16.33 -8.89
N LYS A 71 -9.11 16.22 -7.57
CA LYS A 71 -7.79 16.18 -6.90
C LYS A 71 -7.36 14.75 -6.56
N LEU A 72 -8.22 13.75 -6.82
CA LEU A 72 -7.93 12.35 -6.52
C LEU A 72 -7.06 11.77 -7.64
N ILE A 73 -6.05 10.98 -7.27
CA ILE A 73 -5.28 10.20 -8.23
C ILE A 73 -6.14 9.03 -8.74
N PHE A 74 -6.88 8.38 -7.85
CA PHE A 74 -7.76 7.26 -8.18
C PHE A 74 -9.24 7.58 -7.89
N PRO A 75 -9.90 8.39 -8.73
CA PRO A 75 -11.33 8.65 -8.62
C PRO A 75 -12.15 7.53 -9.27
N THR A 76 -13.45 7.47 -8.97
CA THR A 76 -14.43 6.81 -9.84
C THR A 76 -14.61 7.63 -11.13
N ILE A 77 -15.30 7.07 -12.13
CA ILE A 77 -15.66 7.80 -13.36
C ILE A 77 -16.55 9.04 -13.13
N TYR A 78 -17.00 9.27 -11.90
CA TYR A 78 -17.76 10.46 -11.50
C TYR A 78 -16.97 11.39 -10.57
N GLY A 79 -15.65 11.21 -10.43
CA GLY A 79 -14.79 12.04 -9.60
C GLY A 79 -14.82 11.72 -8.09
N ASN A 80 -15.59 10.70 -7.66
CA ASN A 80 -15.76 10.35 -6.25
C ASN A 80 -14.68 9.38 -5.75
N TYR A 81 -14.62 9.16 -4.43
CA TYR A 81 -13.78 8.10 -3.85
C TYR A 81 -14.23 6.70 -4.30
N MET A 82 -13.27 5.85 -4.67
CA MET A 82 -13.52 4.44 -4.91
C MET A 82 -13.94 3.72 -3.63
N CYS A 83 -14.79 2.71 -3.78
CA CYS A 83 -15.27 1.87 -2.68
C CYS A 83 -14.52 0.54 -2.68
N ASP A 84 -13.97 0.16 -1.52
CA ASP A 84 -13.17 -1.06 -1.36
C ASP A 84 -13.94 -2.33 -1.78
N ARG A 85 -15.25 -2.37 -1.52
CA ARG A 85 -16.12 -3.46 -1.94
C ARG A 85 -16.15 -3.63 -3.46
N ASN A 86 -16.27 -2.54 -4.20
CA ASN A 86 -16.36 -2.58 -5.66
C ASN A 86 -15.02 -3.01 -6.24
N GLU A 87 -13.92 -2.46 -5.72
CA GLU A 87 -12.58 -2.82 -6.17
C GLU A 87 -12.28 -4.30 -5.93
N ARG A 88 -12.68 -4.86 -4.77
CA ARG A 88 -12.57 -6.32 -4.50
C ARG A 88 -13.27 -7.17 -5.55
N LEU A 89 -14.48 -6.78 -5.96
CA LEU A 89 -15.21 -7.48 -7.01
C LEU A 89 -14.52 -7.33 -8.37
N THR A 90 -14.00 -6.15 -8.69
CA THR A 90 -13.23 -5.91 -9.91
C THR A 90 -11.98 -6.79 -9.97
N LEU A 91 -11.20 -6.85 -8.89
CA LEU A 91 -10.01 -7.69 -8.80
C LEU A 91 -10.36 -9.17 -8.96
N LYS A 92 -11.39 -9.65 -8.24
CA LYS A 92 -11.85 -11.04 -8.34
C LYS A 92 -12.19 -11.42 -9.77
N LYS A 93 -12.96 -10.58 -10.48
CA LYS A 93 -13.31 -10.79 -11.89
C LYS A 93 -12.08 -10.89 -12.79
N ARG A 94 -11.11 -9.99 -12.60
CA ARG A 94 -9.85 -9.99 -13.37
C ARG A 94 -9.00 -11.23 -13.10
N LEU A 95 -8.91 -11.68 -11.84
CA LEU A 95 -8.20 -12.91 -11.49
C LEU A 95 -8.87 -14.12 -12.12
N SER A 96 -10.21 -14.22 -12.02
CA SER A 96 -10.97 -15.31 -12.65
C SER A 96 -10.83 -15.33 -14.17
N SER A 97 -10.82 -14.17 -14.85
CA SER A 97 -10.61 -14.13 -16.31
C SER A 97 -9.22 -14.60 -16.75
N LEU A 98 -8.25 -14.61 -15.84
CA LEU A 98 -6.89 -15.10 -16.06
C LEU A 98 -6.69 -16.52 -15.51
N ASN A 99 -7.76 -17.21 -15.08
CA ASN A 99 -7.71 -18.50 -14.40
C ASN A 99 -6.80 -18.51 -13.16
N LEU A 100 -6.73 -17.38 -12.44
CA LEU A 100 -5.98 -17.24 -11.20
C LEU A 100 -6.89 -17.38 -9.97
N PRO A 101 -6.40 -17.96 -8.86
CA PRO A 101 -7.12 -17.99 -7.60
C PRO A 101 -7.45 -16.59 -7.06
N ASP A 102 -8.52 -16.49 -6.28
CA ASP A 102 -8.91 -15.25 -5.61
C ASP A 102 -8.05 -15.02 -4.36
N TYR A 103 -6.92 -14.32 -4.55
CA TYR A 103 -6.01 -13.95 -3.46
C TYR A 103 -6.42 -12.66 -2.72
N GLY A 104 -7.42 -11.93 -3.23
CA GLY A 104 -7.80 -10.61 -2.72
C GLY A 104 -6.69 -9.55 -2.82
N PHE A 105 -6.96 -8.34 -2.33
CA PHE A 105 -6.03 -7.19 -2.43
C PHE A 105 -4.77 -7.32 -1.56
N HIS A 106 -4.81 -8.13 -0.51
CA HIS A 106 -3.66 -8.29 0.38
C HIS A 106 -2.48 -8.95 -0.35
N ILE A 107 -2.72 -9.66 -1.45
CA ILE A 107 -1.67 -10.32 -2.22
C ILE A 107 -0.56 -9.36 -2.67
N PHE A 108 -0.90 -8.16 -3.15
CA PHE A 108 0.09 -7.18 -3.59
C PHE A 108 1.02 -6.75 -2.46
N ARG A 109 0.46 -6.60 -1.26
CA ARG A 109 1.21 -6.26 -0.05
C ARG A 109 2.09 -7.42 0.39
N HIS A 110 1.60 -8.66 0.30
CA HIS A 110 2.40 -9.84 0.58
C HIS A 110 3.56 -9.96 -0.42
N THR A 111 3.29 -9.91 -1.73
CA THR A 111 4.32 -9.98 -2.78
C THR A 111 5.40 -8.91 -2.58
N HIS A 112 5.01 -7.66 -2.30
CA HIS A 112 5.95 -6.58 -2.03
C HIS A 112 6.88 -6.90 -0.84
N ALA A 113 6.31 -7.39 0.26
CA ALA A 113 7.09 -7.76 1.45
C ALA A 113 8.01 -8.96 1.18
N SER A 114 7.51 -10.00 0.51
CA SER A 114 8.30 -11.18 0.12
C SER A 114 9.50 -10.79 -0.72
N MET A 115 9.29 -9.93 -1.74
CA MET A 115 10.39 -9.47 -2.61
C MET A 115 11.43 -8.66 -1.84
N MET A 116 11.01 -7.79 -0.93
CA MET A 116 11.94 -7.03 -0.08
C MET A 116 12.78 -7.92 0.84
N LEU A 117 12.17 -8.91 1.49
CA LEU A 117 12.88 -9.82 2.39
C LEU A 117 13.84 -10.74 1.62
N ASN A 118 13.41 -11.26 0.49
CA ASN A 118 14.29 -12.04 -0.40
C ASN A 118 15.49 -11.23 -0.90
N ALA A 119 15.31 -9.91 -1.10
CA ALA A 119 16.40 -8.99 -1.44
C ALA A 119 17.26 -8.57 -0.23
N GLY A 120 17.00 -9.10 0.97
CA GLY A 120 17.79 -8.85 2.17
C GLY A 120 17.41 -7.58 2.94
N ALA A 121 16.23 -7.00 2.69
CA ALA A 121 15.77 -5.82 3.43
C ALA A 121 15.61 -6.10 4.93
N ASN A 122 15.86 -5.08 5.76
CA ASN A 122 15.73 -5.19 7.20
C ASN A 122 14.26 -5.31 7.63
N TRP A 123 13.96 -6.24 8.53
CA TRP A 123 12.65 -6.46 9.13
C TRP A 123 12.01 -5.20 9.72
N LYS A 124 12.79 -4.36 10.40
CA LYS A 124 12.31 -3.13 11.02
C LYS A 124 11.92 -2.10 9.97
N GLU A 125 12.72 -1.98 8.91
CA GLU A 125 12.42 -1.10 7.78
C GLU A 125 11.14 -1.55 7.07
N LEU A 126 11.02 -2.86 6.81
CA LEU A 126 9.80 -3.44 6.25
C LEU A 126 8.59 -3.19 7.14
N GLN A 127 8.70 -3.39 8.46
CA GLN A 127 7.62 -3.10 9.42
C GLN A 127 7.11 -1.66 9.29
N VAL A 128 8.04 -0.69 9.28
CA VAL A 128 7.72 0.74 9.15
C VAL A 128 7.08 1.04 7.80
N ARG A 129 7.64 0.53 6.71
CA ARG A 129 7.11 0.70 5.35
C ARG A 129 5.67 0.18 5.23
N MET A 130 5.40 -0.95 5.87
CA MET A 130 4.09 -1.60 5.88
C MET A 130 3.11 -0.88 6.84
N GLY A 131 3.61 -0.20 7.87
CA GLY A 131 2.78 0.45 8.89
C GLY A 131 2.19 -0.54 9.90
N HIS A 132 2.89 -1.66 10.15
CA HIS A 132 2.51 -2.59 11.21
C HIS A 132 2.93 -2.02 12.57
N LYS A 133 2.03 -2.02 13.55
CA LYS A 133 2.33 -1.54 14.91
C LYS A 133 3.35 -2.43 15.61
N SER A 134 3.19 -3.75 15.48
CA SER A 134 4.12 -4.74 16.03
C SER A 134 5.03 -5.29 14.93
N ILE A 135 6.29 -5.53 15.29
CA ILE A 135 7.21 -6.29 14.44
C ILE A 135 6.80 -7.77 14.36
N SER A 136 6.20 -8.32 15.42
CA SER A 136 5.71 -9.70 15.44
C SER A 136 4.75 -9.97 14.29
N THR A 137 3.77 -9.08 14.07
CA THR A 137 2.85 -9.19 12.92
C THR A 137 3.58 -9.29 11.58
N THR A 138 4.72 -8.62 11.41
CA THR A 138 5.52 -8.69 10.19
C THR A 138 6.28 -10.01 10.12
N MET A 139 6.93 -10.40 11.21
CA MET A 139 7.71 -11.65 11.26
C MET A 139 6.79 -12.88 11.15
N ASP A 140 5.71 -12.95 11.91
CA ASP A 140 4.74 -14.05 11.86
C ASP A 140 4.17 -14.26 10.45
N THR A 141 4.03 -13.18 9.67
CA THR A 141 3.48 -13.23 8.30
C THR A 141 4.52 -13.64 7.26
N TYR A 142 5.81 -13.33 7.46
CA TYR A 142 6.82 -13.45 6.41
C TYR A 142 8.09 -14.21 6.82
N ALA A 143 8.17 -14.77 8.04
CA ALA A 143 9.38 -15.35 8.61
C ALA A 143 9.99 -16.45 7.73
N GLU A 144 9.14 -17.25 7.08
CA GLU A 144 9.57 -18.32 6.18
C GLU A 144 10.27 -17.82 4.91
N LEU A 145 10.07 -16.54 4.56
CA LEU A 145 10.64 -15.92 3.36
C LEU A 145 11.97 -15.22 3.64
N ALA A 146 12.34 -15.04 4.92
CA ALA A 146 13.65 -14.49 5.20
C ALA A 146 14.73 -15.56 4.99
N PRO A 147 15.79 -15.25 4.24
CA PRO A 147 16.90 -16.17 4.08
C PRO A 147 17.50 -16.50 5.46
N THR A 148 17.61 -17.78 5.78
CA THR A 148 18.18 -18.28 7.04
C THR A 148 19.71 -18.16 7.03
N LYS A 149 20.20 -16.95 7.26
CA LYS A 149 21.62 -16.59 7.25
C LYS A 149 22.35 -16.86 8.56
N LYS A 150 22.11 -18.00 9.22
CA LYS A 150 22.66 -18.28 10.56
C LYS A 150 24.20 -18.33 10.57
N GLN A 151 24.82 -18.97 9.58
CA GLN A 151 26.28 -19.05 9.45
C GLN A 151 26.90 -17.71 9.05
N GLU A 152 26.29 -17.02 8.10
CA GLU A 152 26.72 -15.70 7.62
C GLU A 152 26.71 -14.65 8.76
N ALA A 153 25.76 -14.74 9.70
CA ALA A 153 25.71 -13.87 10.87
C ALA A 153 26.93 -14.06 11.80
N VAL A 154 27.40 -15.30 11.97
CA VAL A 154 28.59 -15.61 12.76
C VAL A 154 29.85 -15.10 12.05
N GLU A 155 29.95 -15.29 10.73
CA GLU A 155 31.07 -14.76 9.94
C GLU A 155 31.13 -13.23 9.97
N ILE A 156 30.01 -12.53 9.78
CA ILE A 156 29.95 -11.06 9.89
C ILE A 156 30.43 -10.60 11.26
N PHE A 157 29.98 -11.28 12.33
CA PHE A 157 30.39 -10.95 13.70
C PHE A 157 31.90 -11.12 13.91
N LEU A 158 32.46 -12.26 13.48
CA LEU A 158 33.90 -12.55 13.60
C LEU A 158 34.75 -11.55 12.81
N ASN A 159 34.34 -11.23 11.58
CA ASN A 159 35.03 -10.23 10.76
C ASN A 159 35.04 -8.87 11.44
N LYS A 160 33.91 -8.45 12.02
CA LYS A 160 33.81 -7.15 12.69
C LYS A 160 34.60 -7.09 14.00
N ILE A 161 34.64 -8.17 14.77
CA ILE A 161 35.49 -8.28 15.95
C ILE A 161 36.96 -8.15 15.53
N SER A 162 37.39 -8.86 14.47
CA SER A 162 38.77 -8.81 13.99
C SER A 162 39.19 -7.39 13.59
N GLU A 163 38.34 -6.65 12.87
CA GLU A 163 38.58 -5.23 12.51
C GLU A 163 38.72 -4.30 13.72
N LEU A 164 38.10 -4.62 14.86
CA LEU A 164 38.15 -3.79 16.08
C LEU A 164 39.29 -4.15 17.01
N THR A 165 39.88 -5.34 16.83
CA THR A 165 40.98 -5.86 17.65
C THR A 165 42.36 -5.74 17.00
N HIS A 166 42.42 -5.14 15.81
CA HIS A 166 43.64 -4.73 15.10
C HIS A 166 43.71 -3.21 15.01
#